data_AF-A0A7Z0Y5J2-F1
#
_entry.id   AF-A0A7Z0Y5J2-F1
#
_cell.length_a   1.000
_cell.length_b   1.000
_cell.length_c   1.000
_cell.angle_alpha   90.00
_cell.angle_beta   90.00
_cell.angle_gamma   90.00
#
_symmetry.space_group_name_H-M   'P 1'
#
loop_
_entity.id
_entity.type
_entity.pdbx_description
1 polymer ?
#
loop_
_entity_poly.entity_id
_entity_poly.type
_entity_poly.pdbx_seq_one_letter_code
_entity_poly.pdbx_strand_id
1 'polypeptide(L)'
;MKNYRDGTRKALNSNTGNTIKGFVGELTEELSVHLEKRGIKNSDAHKIASDVVDTLRQSMGGCQLYFPKLNQKDNTGRNAEIFKEYTRGAFVNELAVKYNVSLQAIYNAIKRERERQNAGGAANDDSADL
;
A
#
# COMPACT_ATOMS: atom_id res chain seq x y z
N MET A 1 -4.63 34.66 -12.36
CA MET A 1 -4.57 33.63 -11.30
C MET A 1 -3.42 32.69 -11.65
N LYS A 2 -2.32 32.69 -10.89
CA LYS A 2 -1.10 31.93 -11.22
C LYS A 2 -1.42 30.42 -11.18
N ASN A 3 -1.23 29.71 -12.30
CA ASN A 3 -1.44 28.26 -12.37
C ASN A 3 -0.34 27.54 -11.57
N TYR A 4 -0.60 27.30 -10.28
CA TYR A 4 0.26 26.50 -9.40
C TYR A 4 0.34 25.01 -9.82
N ARG A 5 -0.46 24.60 -10.81
CA ARG A 5 -0.68 23.20 -11.25
C ARG A 5 0.52 22.56 -11.97
N ASP A 6 1.43 23.37 -12.50
CA ASP A 6 2.54 22.89 -13.35
C ASP A 6 3.80 22.53 -12.53
N GLY A 7 4.02 23.22 -11.41
CA GLY A 7 5.16 22.96 -10.52
C GLY A 7 5.02 21.66 -9.72
N THR A 8 3.81 21.32 -9.28
CA THR A 8 3.54 20.15 -8.43
C THR A 8 3.61 18.84 -9.23
N ARG A 9 3.12 18.83 -10.47
CA ARG A 9 3.17 17.65 -11.36
C ARG A 9 4.59 17.26 -11.76
N LYS A 10 5.49 18.24 -11.90
CA LYS A 10 6.91 17.98 -12.22
C LYS A 10 7.69 17.37 -11.04
N ALA A 11 7.29 17.69 -9.80
CA ALA A 11 7.94 17.19 -8.58
C ALA A 11 7.62 15.70 -8.29
N LEU A 12 6.38 15.27 -8.52
CA LEU A 12 5.94 13.87 -8.33
C LEU A 12 6.71 12.86 -9.20
N ASN A 13 7.24 13.29 -10.36
CA ASN A 13 7.98 12.44 -11.29
C ASN A 13 9.50 12.52 -11.16
N SER A 14 10.04 13.37 -10.26
CA SER A 14 11.48 13.48 -10.06
C SER A 14 11.95 12.60 -8.90
N ASN A 15 12.91 11.73 -9.16
CA ASN A 15 13.50 10.77 -8.21
C ASN A 15 14.35 11.42 -7.09
N THR A 16 14.08 12.69 -6.77
CA THR A 16 14.77 13.47 -5.74
C THR A 16 13.85 13.53 -4.54
N GLY A 17 14.32 13.05 -3.38
CA GLY A 17 13.56 12.94 -2.15
C GLY A 17 12.61 14.12 -1.94
N ASN A 18 11.31 13.84 -2.06
CA ASN A 18 10.25 14.84 -1.97
C ASN A 18 10.38 15.53 -0.61
N THR A 19 10.80 16.79 -0.61
CA THR A 19 10.57 17.66 0.54
C THR A 19 9.06 17.83 0.60
N ILE A 20 8.39 17.10 1.51
CA ILE A 20 6.95 17.22 1.75
C ILE A 20 6.67 18.70 2.03
N LYS A 21 6.05 19.39 1.07
CA LYS A 21 5.74 20.84 1.19
C LYS A 21 4.56 21.10 2.13
N GLY A 22 3.99 20.03 2.68
CA GLY A 22 3.02 20.03 3.76
C GLY A 22 2.10 18.83 3.58
N PHE A 23 2.12 17.88 4.53
CA PHE A 23 1.39 16.61 4.41
C PHE A 23 -0.11 16.81 4.14
N VAL A 24 -0.73 17.81 4.79
CA VAL A 24 -2.15 18.13 4.64
C VAL A 24 -2.48 18.52 3.19
N GLY A 25 -1.72 19.45 2.61
CA GLY A 25 -1.96 19.93 1.25
C GLY A 25 -1.72 18.85 0.19
N GLU A 26 -0.69 18.03 0.37
CA GLU A 26 -0.41 16.90 -0.51
C GLU A 26 -1.50 15.83 -0.44
N LEU A 27 -2.00 15.52 0.76
CA LEU A 27 -3.10 14.58 0.94
C LEU A 27 -4.40 15.08 0.28
N THR A 28 -4.72 16.38 0.43
CA THR A 28 -5.89 16.99 -0.23
C THR A 28 -5.78 16.91 -1.75
N GLU A 29 -4.61 17.23 -2.32
CA GLU A 29 -4.41 17.16 -3.77
C GLU A 29 -4.51 15.73 -4.29
N GLU A 30 -3.86 14.77 -3.62
CA GLU A 30 -3.86 13.37 -4.03
C GLU A 30 -5.27 12.76 -4.01
N LEU A 31 -6.07 13.11 -3.00
CA LEU A 31 -7.49 12.74 -2.93
C LEU A 31 -8.29 13.37 -4.08
N SER A 32 -8.14 14.67 -4.35
CA SER A 32 -8.82 15.36 -5.46
C SER A 32 -8.52 14.69 -6.80
N VAL A 33 -7.25 14.38 -7.07
CA VAL A 33 -6.83 13.68 -8.30
C VAL A 33 -7.51 12.32 -8.43
N HIS A 34 -7.62 11.56 -7.35
CA HIS A 34 -8.28 10.26 -7.37
C HIS A 34 -9.80 10.35 -7.57
N LEU A 35 -10.44 11.38 -7.01
CA LEU A 35 -11.86 11.65 -7.22
C LEU A 35 -12.14 12.06 -8.68
N GLU A 36 -11.28 12.90 -9.27
CA GLU A 36 -11.36 13.29 -10.68
C GLU A 36 -11.21 12.08 -11.62
N LYS A 37 -10.28 11.17 -11.33
CA LYS A 37 -10.12 9.91 -12.07
C LYS A 37 -11.38 9.03 -12.07
N ARG A 38 -12.27 9.23 -11.10
CA ARG A 38 -13.56 8.52 -11.00
C ARG A 38 -14.73 9.33 -11.54
N GLY A 39 -14.47 10.44 -12.23
CA GLY A 39 -15.48 11.24 -12.92
C GLY A 39 -16.06 12.40 -12.12
N ILE A 40 -15.54 12.69 -10.92
CA ILE A 40 -15.98 13.87 -10.16
C ILE A 40 -15.38 15.13 -10.78
N LYS A 41 -16.18 16.19 -10.91
CA LYS A 41 -15.72 17.48 -11.44
C LYS A 41 -14.62 18.08 -10.55
N ASN A 42 -13.65 18.74 -11.16
CA ASN A 42 -12.48 19.31 -10.48
C ASN A 42 -12.84 20.20 -9.27
N SER A 43 -13.87 21.04 -9.38
CA SER A 43 -14.31 21.91 -8.28
C SER A 43 -14.84 21.11 -7.08
N ASP A 44 -15.60 20.05 -7.36
CA ASP A 44 -16.27 19.26 -6.34
C ASP A 44 -15.29 18.28 -5.71
N ALA A 45 -14.39 17.70 -6.52
CA ALA A 45 -13.31 16.83 -6.07
C ALA A 45 -12.41 17.54 -5.05
N HIS A 46 -12.03 18.79 -5.32
CA HIS A 46 -11.18 19.56 -4.41
C HIS A 46 -11.91 19.90 -3.10
N LYS A 47 -13.19 20.28 -3.16
CA LYS A 47 -14.00 20.53 -1.95
C LYS A 47 -14.14 19.28 -1.10
N ILE A 48 -14.54 18.16 -1.71
CA ILE A 48 -14.67 16.87 -1.02
C ILE A 48 -13.34 16.47 -0.38
N ALA A 49 -12.24 16.59 -1.11
CA ALA A 49 -10.92 16.27 -0.57
C ALA A 49 -10.54 17.17 0.62
N SER A 50 -10.85 18.47 0.54
CA SER A 50 -10.63 19.40 1.65
C SER A 50 -11.44 19.02 2.87
N ASP A 51 -12.74 18.73 2.71
CA ASP A 51 -13.64 18.36 3.81
C ASP A 51 -13.19 17.07 4.51
N VAL A 52 -12.77 16.07 3.73
CA VAL A 52 -12.23 14.81 4.25
C VAL A 52 -10.95 15.06 5.06
N VAL A 53 -10.01 15.83 4.52
CA VAL A 53 -8.75 16.13 5.20
C VAL A 53 -8.96 16.96 6.46
N ASP A 54 -9.89 17.91 6.45
CA ASP A 54 -10.25 18.68 7.65
C ASP A 54 -10.89 17.79 8.72
N THR A 55 -11.72 16.83 8.33
CA THR A 55 -12.28 15.83 9.25
C THR A 55 -11.17 14.97 9.88
N LEU A 56 -10.18 14.54 9.09
CA LEU A 56 -9.01 13.81 9.59
C LEU A 56 -8.17 14.67 10.54
N ARG A 57 -7.99 15.96 10.22
CA ARG A 57 -7.28 16.90 11.08
C ARG A 57 -7.97 17.12 12.42
N GLN A 58 -9.31 17.17 12.46
CA GLN A 58 -10.07 17.34 13.70
C GLN A 58 -10.05 16.08 14.57
N SER A 59 -10.12 14.90 13.95
CA SER A 59 -10.22 13.62 14.67
C SER A 59 -8.86 13.03 15.06
N MET A 60 -7.81 13.25 14.25
CA MET A 60 -6.49 12.64 14.40
C MET A 60 -5.36 13.67 14.51
N GLY A 61 -5.70 14.96 14.52
CA GLY A 61 -4.72 16.04 14.69
C GLY A 61 -3.99 15.93 16.02
N GLY A 62 -2.65 16.04 15.99
CA GLY A 62 -1.80 15.85 17.16
C GLY A 62 -1.32 14.41 17.37
N CYS A 63 -1.88 13.43 16.64
CA CYS A 63 -1.36 12.07 16.65
C CYS A 63 -0.14 11.93 15.72
N GLN A 64 0.86 11.17 16.16
CA GLN A 64 1.96 10.75 15.28
C GLN A 64 1.51 9.53 14.45
N LEU A 65 1.35 9.71 13.15
CA LEU A 65 0.94 8.65 12.23
C LEU A 65 2.15 8.09 11.47
N TYR A 66 2.27 6.77 11.48
CA TYR A 66 3.28 6.05 10.70
C TYR A 66 2.63 5.38 9.49
N PHE A 67 3.06 5.77 8.30
CA PHE A 67 2.71 5.10 7.04
C PHE A 67 3.84 4.13 6.66
N PRO A 68 3.66 2.82 6.84
CA PRO A 68 4.69 1.87 6.44
C PRO A 68 4.91 1.92 4.93
N LYS A 69 6.18 2.01 4.52
CA LYS A 69 6.59 2.05 3.09
C LYS A 69 6.19 0.79 2.31
N LEU A 70 6.01 -0.32 3.01
CA LEU A 70 5.62 -1.62 2.46
C LEU A 70 4.40 -2.11 3.24
N ASN A 71 3.22 -2.12 2.62
CA ASN A 71 2.01 -2.59 3.29
C ASN A 71 2.00 -4.12 3.40
N GLN A 72 1.30 -4.66 4.40
CA GLN A 72 1.07 -6.11 4.49
C GLN A 72 0.37 -6.65 3.22
N LYS A 73 -0.51 -5.86 2.58
CA LYS A 73 -1.13 -6.19 1.30
C LYS A 73 -0.12 -6.35 0.16
N ASP A 74 0.87 -5.47 0.05
CA ASP A 74 1.94 -5.57 -0.94
C ASP A 74 2.82 -6.80 -0.66
N ASN A 75 2.93 -7.17 0.61
CA ASN A 75 3.66 -8.37 1.04
C ASN A 75 2.88 -9.67 0.80
N THR A 76 1.54 -9.69 0.80
CA THR A 76 0.79 -10.94 0.58
C THR A 76 1.03 -11.51 -0.82
N GLY A 77 0.97 -10.68 -1.86
CA GLY A 77 1.24 -11.12 -3.23
C GLY A 77 2.68 -11.63 -3.39
N ARG A 78 3.64 -10.86 -2.88
CA ARG A 78 5.06 -11.24 -2.88
C ARG A 78 5.32 -12.53 -2.10
N ASN A 79 4.70 -12.69 -0.93
CA ASN A 79 4.87 -13.87 -0.08
C ASN A 79 4.26 -15.13 -0.72
N ALA A 80 3.10 -14.99 -1.38
CA ALA A 80 2.48 -16.08 -2.12
C ALA A 80 3.37 -16.55 -3.28
N GLU A 81 3.98 -15.64 -4.03
CA GLU A 81 4.90 -16.02 -5.11
C GLU A 81 6.21 -16.62 -4.57
N ILE A 82 6.78 -16.06 -3.50
CA ILE A 82 7.93 -16.65 -2.79
C ILE A 82 7.61 -18.09 -2.35
N PHE A 83 6.43 -18.32 -1.76
CA PHE A 83 6.03 -19.65 -1.31
C PHE A 83 5.86 -20.61 -2.49
N LYS A 84 5.26 -20.17 -3.59
CA LYS A 84 5.07 -20.96 -4.81
C LYS A 84 6.39 -21.35 -5.48
N GLU A 85 7.37 -20.46 -5.50
CA GLU A 85 8.70 -20.78 -6.01
C GLU A 85 9.47 -21.71 -5.07
N TYR A 86 9.34 -21.50 -3.75
CA TYR A 86 9.91 -22.39 -2.75
C TYR A 86 9.33 -23.82 -2.85
N THR A 87 8.01 -23.97 -3.03
CA THR A 87 7.39 -25.29 -3.19
C THR A 87 7.77 -25.99 -4.50
N ARG A 88 8.20 -25.24 -5.52
CA ARG A 88 8.80 -25.77 -6.76
C ARG A 88 10.28 -26.15 -6.61
N GLY A 89 10.89 -25.89 -5.45
CA GLY A 89 12.27 -26.28 -5.15
C GLY A 89 13.31 -25.16 -5.25
N ALA A 90 12.91 -23.89 -5.38
CA ALA A 90 13.85 -22.77 -5.35
C ALA A 90 14.53 -22.66 -3.97
N PHE A 91 15.84 -22.40 -3.94
CA PHE A 91 16.54 -22.26 -2.67
C PHE A 91 16.30 -20.88 -2.03
N VAL A 92 16.29 -20.84 -0.70
CA VAL A 92 15.99 -19.62 0.08
C VAL A 92 16.96 -18.48 -0.22
N ASN A 93 18.24 -18.78 -0.50
CA ASN A 93 19.24 -17.81 -0.91
C ASN A 93 18.95 -17.19 -2.28
N GLU A 94 18.49 -17.98 -3.25
CA GLU A 94 18.11 -17.51 -4.59
C GLU A 94 16.91 -16.57 -4.50
N LEU A 95 15.92 -16.93 -3.67
CA LEU A 95 14.74 -16.10 -3.42
C LEU A 95 15.10 -14.78 -2.73
N ALA A 96 16.03 -14.80 -1.77
CA ALA A 96 16.48 -13.59 -1.09
C ALA A 96 17.11 -12.59 -2.07
N VAL A 97 17.94 -13.08 -3.01
CA VAL A 97 18.53 -12.26 -4.08
C VAL A 97 17.46 -11.77 -5.05
N LYS A 98 16.60 -12.67 -5.56
CA LYS A 98 15.56 -12.35 -6.54
C LYS A 98 14.58 -11.28 -6.06
N TYR A 99 14.17 -11.36 -4.80
CA TYR A 99 13.20 -10.45 -4.20
C TYR A 99 13.84 -9.26 -3.46
N ASN A 100 15.19 -9.18 -3.44
CA ASN A 100 15.95 -8.16 -2.73
C ASN A 100 15.51 -7.97 -1.26
N VAL A 101 15.41 -9.08 -0.53
CA VAL A 101 15.05 -9.09 0.90
C VAL A 101 15.99 -10.00 1.68
N SER A 102 16.02 -9.85 3.01
CA SER A 102 16.84 -10.72 3.86
C SER A 102 16.34 -12.17 3.84
N LEU A 103 17.24 -13.12 4.13
CA LEU A 103 16.88 -14.54 4.33
C LEU A 103 15.75 -14.70 5.35
N GLN A 104 15.82 -13.94 6.45
CA GLN A 104 14.78 -13.94 7.49
C GLN A 104 13.41 -13.48 6.96
N ALA A 105 13.38 -12.52 6.04
CA ALA A 105 12.14 -12.08 5.42
C ALA A 105 11.53 -13.16 4.51
N ILE A 106 12.37 -13.96 3.82
CA ILE A 106 11.92 -15.13 3.06
C ILE A 106 11.33 -16.20 3.99
N TYR A 107 12.03 -16.55 5.08
CA TYR A 107 11.50 -17.51 6.06
C TYR A 107 10.17 -17.05 6.68
N ASN A 108 10.06 -15.76 7.02
CA ASN A 108 8.81 -15.18 7.53
C ASN A 108 7.69 -15.22 6.48
N ALA A 109 7.99 -15.01 5.20
CA ALA A 109 7.03 -15.14 4.10
C ALA A 109 6.50 -16.57 3.97
N ILE A 110 7.39 -17.56 3.98
CA ILE A 110 7.05 -18.99 3.91
C ILE A 110 6.19 -19.40 5.12
N LYS A 111 6.60 -18.99 6.34
CA LYS A 111 5.87 -19.29 7.57
C LYS A 111 4.43 -18.76 7.51
N ARG A 112 4.26 -17.47 7.16
CA ARG A 112 2.94 -16.82 7.07
C ARG A 112 2.04 -17.48 6.03
N GLU A 113 2.58 -17.90 4.88
CA GLU A 113 1.77 -18.54 3.85
C GLU A 113 1.34 -19.96 4.26
N ARG A 114 2.19 -20.71 5.00
CA ARG A 114 1.78 -21.98 5.61
C ARG A 114 0.65 -21.80 6.61
N GLU A 115 0.76 -20.82 7.50
CA GLU A 115 -0.29 -20.49 8.48
C GLU A 115 -1.60 -20.13 7.77
N ARG A 116 -1.53 -19.35 6.68
CA ARG A 116 -2.67 -18.98 5.85
C ARG A 116 -3.32 -20.18 5.16
N GLN A 117 -2.55 -21.11 4.61
CA GLN A 117 -3.10 -22.32 3.97
C GLN A 117 -3.72 -23.27 5.00
N ASN A 118 -3.12 -23.42 6.17
CA ASN A 118 -3.67 -24.25 7.25
C ASN A 118 -4.97 -23.65 7.82
N ALA A 119 -5.02 -22.33 8.00
CA ALA A 119 -6.24 -21.64 8.44
C ALA A 119 -7.36 -21.68 7.38
N GLY A 120 -7.02 -21.68 6.09
CA GLY A 120 -7.98 -21.84 4.99
C GLY A 120 -8.43 -23.28 4.74
N GLY A 121 -7.64 -24.28 5.17
CA GLY A 121 -7.99 -25.70 5.07
C GLY A 121 -9.03 -26.15 6.09
N ALA A 122 -9.09 -25.51 7.26
CA ALA A 122 -10.05 -25.83 8.32
C ALA A 122 -11.51 -25.41 7.99
N ALA A 123 -11.75 -24.65 6.92
CA ALA A 123 -13.08 -24.21 6.52
C ALA A 123 -13.76 -25.11 5.47
N ASN A 124 -13.06 -26.12 4.94
CA ASN A 124 -13.54 -26.95 3.82
C ASN A 124 -13.80 -28.42 4.19
N ASP A 125 -13.78 -28.79 5.49
CA ASP A 125 -14.00 -30.18 5.96
C ASP A 125 -15.40 -30.40 6.58
N ASP A 126 -16.24 -29.36 6.67
CA ASP A 126 -17.60 -29.44 7.27
C ASP A 126 -18.71 -29.75 6.24
N SER A 127 -18.41 -30.36 5.09
CA SER A 127 -19.44 -30.73 4.09
C SER A 127 -19.36 -32.15 3.57
N ALA A 128 -18.80 -33.07 4.35
CA ALA A 128 -18.85 -34.51 4.08
C ALA A 128 -19.29 -35.28 5.32
N ASP A 129 -20.51 -35.00 5.78
CA ASP A 129 -21.40 -35.96 6.44
C ASP A 129 -22.72 -35.27 6.74
N LEU A 130 -23.71 -35.50 5.86
CA LEU A 130 -25.15 -35.66 6.13
C LEU A 130 -25.89 -35.93 4.81
#